data_AF-A0A974A955-F1
#
_entry.id   AF-A0A974A955-F1
#
_cell.length_a   1.000
_cell.length_b   1.000
_cell.length_c   1.000
_cell.angle_alpha   90.00
_cell.angle_beta   90.00
_cell.angle_gamma   90.00
#
_symmetry.space_group_name_H-M   'P 1'
#
loop_
_entity.id
_entity.type
_entity.pdbx_description
1 polymer ?
#
loop_
_entity_poly.entity_id
_entity_poly.type
_entity_poly.pdbx_seq_one_letter_code
_entity_poly.pdbx_strand_id
1 'polypeptide(L)'
;MSGQHFKQALVEAIPRLRAYARSISGNRDRADDLVQETLAKAIANRDKFAEGTNLIAWLITILRNQYYSVGRKMQREVADPDGEHAATLESKPQQGGHLELMDFLSALQVLPDDQREALVLIGVSNFSYDEAAQILGVKAGTVKSRVSRARLRLDELMSGQEDFERSEIAAAKSSEMIQEALTV
;
A
#
# COMPACT_ATOMS: atom_id res chain seq x y z
N MET A 1 1.30 -20.40 -24.23
CA MET A 1 0.11 -20.55 -23.36
C MET A 1 -1.13 -20.31 -24.20
N SER A 2 -2.10 -21.22 -24.21
CA SER A 2 -3.37 -21.00 -24.94
C SER A 2 -4.18 -19.83 -24.34
N GLY A 3 -5.07 -19.22 -25.12
CA GLY A 3 -5.97 -18.16 -24.65
C GLY A 3 -6.85 -18.60 -23.46
N GLN A 4 -7.27 -19.86 -23.44
CA GLN A 4 -8.08 -20.41 -22.33
C GLN A 4 -7.27 -20.57 -21.04
N HIS A 5 -6.04 -21.08 -21.15
CA HIS A 5 -5.13 -21.21 -20.01
C HIS A 5 -4.74 -19.85 -19.41
N PHE A 6 -4.55 -18.82 -20.26
CA PHE A 6 -4.29 -17.46 -19.79
C PHE A 6 -5.46 -16.92 -18.96
N LYS A 7 -6.69 -17.04 -19.45
CA LYS A 7 -7.89 -16.58 -18.72
C LYS A 7 -8.04 -17.27 -17.37
N GLN A 8 -7.83 -18.59 -17.33
CA GLN A 8 -7.88 -19.35 -16.08
C GLN A 8 -6.83 -18.87 -15.08
N ALA A 9 -5.58 -18.67 -15.53
CA ALA A 9 -4.51 -18.13 -14.70
C ALA A 9 -4.80 -16.70 -14.19
N LEU A 10 -5.48 -15.87 -14.99
CA LEU A 10 -5.95 -14.56 -14.52
C LEU A 10 -6.97 -14.68 -13.38
N VAL A 11 -7.95 -15.60 -13.49
CA VAL A 11 -8.95 -15.83 -12.44
C VAL A 11 -8.29 -16.29 -11.15
N GLU A 12 -7.32 -17.20 -11.25
CA GLU A 12 -6.55 -17.69 -10.11
C GLU A 12 -5.69 -16.59 -9.44
N ALA A 13 -5.28 -15.57 -10.21
CA ALA A 13 -4.52 -14.44 -9.69
C ALA A 13 -5.38 -13.43 -8.88
N ILE A 14 -6.71 -13.42 -9.06
CA ILE A 14 -7.61 -12.39 -8.49
C ILE A 14 -7.45 -12.24 -6.98
N PRO A 15 -7.45 -13.30 -6.15
CA PRO A 15 -7.33 -13.14 -4.70
C PRO A 15 -6.03 -12.44 -4.29
N ARG A 16 -4.92 -12.77 -4.95
CA ARG A 16 -3.61 -12.18 -4.68
C ARG A 16 -3.53 -10.72 -5.15
N LEU A 17 -4.12 -10.41 -6.30
CA LEU A 17 -4.23 -9.03 -6.79
C LEU A 17 -5.07 -8.16 -5.86
N ARG A 18 -6.19 -8.68 -5.34
CA ARG A 18 -7.02 -7.97 -4.35
C ARG A 18 -6.27 -7.72 -3.05
N ALA A 19 -5.54 -8.71 -2.54
CA ALA A 19 -4.74 -8.56 -1.33
C ALA A 19 -3.69 -7.45 -1.50
N TYR A 20 -2.96 -7.47 -2.62
CA TYR A 20 -2.00 -6.43 -2.96
C TYR A 20 -2.66 -5.05 -3.11
N ALA A 21 -3.74 -4.95 -3.90
CA ALA A 21 -4.46 -3.70 -4.13
C ALA A 21 -4.99 -3.07 -2.83
N ARG A 22 -5.58 -3.87 -1.93
CA ARG A 22 -6.07 -3.39 -0.62
C ARG A 22 -4.94 -2.87 0.25
N SER A 23 -3.79 -3.55 0.24
CA SER A 23 -2.65 -3.13 1.05
C SER A 23 -2.04 -1.80 0.59
N ILE A 24 -2.09 -1.47 -0.70
CA ILE A 24 -1.52 -0.21 -1.22
C ILE A 24 -2.52 0.94 -1.28
N SER A 25 -3.83 0.65 -1.36
CA SER A 25 -4.89 1.65 -1.51
C SER A 25 -5.66 1.97 -0.23
N GLY A 26 -5.63 1.09 0.79
CA GLY A 26 -6.35 1.27 2.04
C GLY A 26 -7.88 1.23 1.93
N ASN A 27 -8.45 1.12 0.72
CA ASN A 27 -9.89 1.17 0.46
C ASN A 27 -10.32 -0.04 -0.37
N ARG A 28 -11.33 -0.77 0.11
CA ARG A 28 -11.80 -2.00 -0.52
C ARG A 28 -12.39 -1.80 -1.92
N ASP A 29 -13.23 -0.78 -2.08
CA ASP A 29 -13.94 -0.55 -3.34
C ASP A 29 -12.95 -0.09 -4.42
N ARG A 30 -12.06 0.85 -4.07
CA ARG A 30 -10.97 1.28 -4.96
C ARG A 30 -10.03 0.13 -5.33
N ALA A 31 -9.79 -0.80 -4.40
CA ALA A 31 -8.97 -1.98 -4.68
C ALA A 31 -9.64 -2.92 -5.68
N ASP A 32 -10.95 -3.16 -5.54
CA ASP A 32 -11.69 -4.04 -6.46
C ASP A 32 -11.78 -3.43 -7.88
N ASP A 33 -11.99 -2.11 -8.00
CA ASP A 33 -11.95 -1.38 -9.27
C ASP A 33 -10.57 -1.45 -9.93
N LEU A 34 -9.51 -1.23 -9.14
CA LEU A 34 -8.12 -1.30 -9.60
C LEU A 34 -7.77 -2.69 -10.15
N VAL A 35 -8.24 -3.75 -9.48
CA VAL A 35 -8.08 -5.13 -9.97
C VAL A 35 -8.84 -5.34 -11.27
N GLN A 36 -10.08 -4.87 -11.38
CA GLN A 36 -10.87 -5.00 -12.60
C GLN A 36 -10.18 -4.35 -13.81
N GLU A 37 -9.71 -3.12 -13.67
CA GLU A 37 -9.01 -2.42 -14.76
C GLU A 37 -7.65 -3.08 -15.07
N THR A 38 -6.95 -3.61 -14.06
CA THR A 38 -5.72 -4.39 -14.26
C THR A 38 -5.98 -5.62 -15.14
N LEU A 39 -7.04 -6.39 -14.85
CA LEU A 39 -7.41 -7.57 -15.63
C LEU A 39 -7.79 -7.19 -17.07
N ALA A 40 -8.55 -6.11 -17.25
CA ALA A 40 -8.89 -5.61 -18.59
C ALA A 40 -7.63 -5.24 -19.39
N LYS A 41 -6.68 -4.53 -18.78
CA LYS A 41 -5.39 -4.20 -19.41
C LYS A 41 -4.54 -5.43 -19.70
N ALA A 42 -4.51 -6.39 -18.79
CA ALA A 42 -3.78 -7.65 -18.98
C ALA A 42 -4.33 -8.45 -20.16
N ILE A 43 -5.65 -8.51 -20.33
CA ILE A 43 -6.30 -9.14 -21.48
C ILE A 43 -5.96 -8.38 -22.76
N ALA A 44 -6.06 -7.05 -22.76
CA ALA A 44 -5.78 -6.21 -23.92
C ALA A 44 -4.31 -6.23 -24.37
N ASN A 45 -3.38 -6.47 -23.44
CA ASN A 45 -1.93 -6.50 -23.68
C ASN A 45 -1.35 -7.90 -23.50
N ARG A 46 -2.15 -8.95 -23.72
CA ARG A 46 -1.74 -10.33 -23.52
C ARG A 46 -0.49 -10.70 -24.34
N ASP A 47 -0.36 -10.14 -25.53
CA ASP A 47 0.78 -10.29 -26.43
C ASP A 47 2.10 -9.77 -25.83
N LYS A 48 2.03 -8.85 -24.86
CA LYS A 48 3.20 -8.33 -24.14
C LYS A 48 3.66 -9.22 -22.98
N PHE A 49 2.89 -10.24 -22.61
CA PHE A 49 3.30 -11.20 -21.60
C PHE A 49 4.32 -12.17 -22.18
N ALA A 50 5.52 -12.18 -21.61
CA ALA A 50 6.57 -13.13 -21.97
C ALA A 50 6.28 -14.50 -21.33
N GLU A 51 6.00 -15.51 -22.16
CA GLU A 51 5.75 -16.87 -21.67
C GLU A 51 6.96 -17.45 -20.93
N GLY A 52 6.70 -18.21 -19.87
CA GLY A 52 7.75 -18.74 -18.98
C GLY A 52 8.18 -17.77 -17.87
N THR A 53 7.68 -16.53 -17.85
CA THR A 53 7.89 -15.57 -16.76
C THR A 53 6.76 -15.63 -15.71
N ASN A 54 6.98 -14.99 -14.57
CA ASN A 54 6.01 -14.96 -13.47
C ASN A 54 4.81 -14.07 -13.81
N LEU A 55 3.67 -14.68 -14.14
CA LEU A 55 2.42 -13.97 -14.48
C LEU A 55 1.95 -13.04 -13.35
N ILE A 56 2.07 -13.47 -12.08
CA ILE A 56 1.66 -12.64 -10.95
C ILE A 56 2.52 -11.39 -10.84
N ALA A 57 3.84 -11.51 -11.02
CA ALA A 57 4.74 -10.35 -11.03
C ALA A 57 4.37 -9.35 -12.15
N TRP A 58 4.04 -9.86 -13.34
CA TRP A 58 3.60 -9.02 -14.47
C TRP A 58 2.27 -8.31 -14.16
N LEU A 59 1.28 -9.01 -13.61
CA LEU A 59 -0.01 -8.42 -13.25
C LEU A 59 0.11 -7.37 -12.14
N ILE A 60 0.92 -7.65 -11.11
CA ILE A 60 1.20 -6.69 -10.02
C ILE A 60 1.94 -5.47 -10.56
N THR A 61 2.82 -5.64 -11.56
CA THR A 61 3.49 -4.51 -12.22
C THR A 61 2.49 -3.61 -12.96
N ILE A 62 1.53 -4.20 -13.70
CA ILE A 62 0.45 -3.43 -14.37
C ILE A 62 -0.39 -2.67 -13.33
N LEU A 63 -0.79 -3.36 -12.26
CA LEU A 63 -1.61 -2.82 -11.17
C LEU A 63 -0.91 -1.63 -10.49
N ARG A 64 0.36 -1.83 -10.10
CA ARG A 64 1.21 -0.79 -9.50
C ARG A 64 1.31 0.43 -10.40
N ASN A 65 1.65 0.22 -11.67
CA ASN A 65 1.83 1.31 -12.62
C ASN A 65 0.55 2.13 -12.80
N GLN A 66 -0.61 1.46 -12.83
CA GLN A 66 -1.90 2.13 -12.89
C GLN A 66 -2.16 2.96 -11.64
N TYR A 67 -2.00 2.38 -10.44
CA TYR A 67 -2.27 3.06 -9.17
C TYR A 67 -1.48 4.37 -9.05
N TYR A 68 -0.16 4.33 -9.28
CA TYR A 68 0.70 5.51 -9.19
C TYR A 68 0.66 6.43 -10.42
N SER A 69 0.13 5.97 -11.56
CA SER A 69 -0.15 6.85 -12.69
C SER A 69 -1.32 7.79 -12.41
N VAL A 70 -2.38 7.29 -11.74
CA VAL A 70 -3.56 8.09 -11.37
C VAL A 70 -3.18 9.20 -10.38
N GLY A 71 -2.39 8.90 -9.34
CA GLY A 71 -1.95 9.91 -8.37
C GLY A 71 -1.13 11.04 -9.00
N ARG A 72 -0.22 10.73 -9.93
CA ARG A 72 0.55 11.74 -10.68
C ARG A 72 -0.31 12.55 -11.65
N LYS A 73 -1.41 12.00 -12.15
CA LYS A 73 -2.35 12.73 -13.01
C LYS A 73 -3.15 13.75 -12.19
N MET A 74 -3.64 13.35 -11.02
CA MET A 74 -4.31 14.27 -10.09
C MET A 74 -3.38 15.36 -9.58
N GLN A 75 -2.13 15.06 -9.21
CA GLN A 75 -1.15 16.09 -8.81
C GLN A 75 -0.77 17.08 -9.93
N ARG A 76 -0.89 16.69 -11.20
CA ARG A 76 -0.64 17.59 -12.34
C ARG A 76 -1.86 18.41 -12.73
N GLU A 77 -3.06 17.91 -12.46
CA GLU A 77 -4.32 18.60 -12.71
C GLU A 77 -4.72 19.51 -11.52
N VAL A 78 -4.25 19.21 -10.31
CA VAL A 78 -4.45 19.99 -9.07
C VAL A 78 -3.17 20.76 -8.72
N ALA A 79 -2.77 21.70 -9.59
CA ALA A 79 -1.95 22.82 -9.14
C ALA A 79 -2.88 23.84 -8.45
N ASP A 80 -3.33 23.52 -7.23
CA ASP A 80 -4.10 24.38 -6.33
C ASP A 80 -3.67 24.05 -4.88
N PRO A 81 -3.38 25.04 -4.00
CA PRO A 81 -2.36 24.94 -2.94
C PRO A 81 -2.82 24.32 -1.61
N ASP A 82 -4.03 23.75 -1.53
CA ASP A 82 -4.54 23.17 -0.28
C ASP A 82 -4.50 21.63 -0.36
N GLY A 83 -3.35 21.07 0.04
CA GLY A 83 -3.02 19.66 0.01
C GLY A 83 -3.77 18.78 1.01
N GLU A 84 -5.09 18.72 0.91
CA GLU A 84 -5.92 17.78 1.67
C GLU A 84 -6.23 16.55 0.79
N HIS A 85 -5.36 15.53 0.86
CA HIS A 85 -5.71 14.21 0.31
C HIS A 85 -6.45 13.42 1.39
N ALA A 86 -7.76 13.24 1.15
CA ALA A 86 -8.73 12.61 2.02
C ALA A 86 -8.28 11.25 2.58
N ALA A 87 -7.96 11.24 3.87
CA ALA A 87 -8.05 10.05 4.71
C ALA A 87 -9.50 9.94 5.18
N THR A 88 -10.30 9.09 4.53
CA THR A 88 -11.59 8.66 5.09
C THR A 88 -11.62 7.14 5.11
N LEU A 89 -11.00 6.59 6.15
CA LEU A 89 -11.21 5.21 6.58
C LEU A 89 -12.45 5.21 7.48
N GLU A 90 -13.64 5.04 6.89
CA GLU A 90 -14.82 4.62 7.65
C GLU A 90 -15.04 3.12 7.43
N SER A 91 -14.96 2.32 8.50
CA SER A 91 -15.51 0.97 8.51
C SER A 91 -16.03 0.59 9.90
N LYS A 92 -17.24 0.02 9.94
CA LYS A 92 -18.00 -0.33 11.16
C LYS A 92 -17.34 -1.47 11.95
N PRO A 93 -17.49 -1.53 13.28
CA PRO A 93 -16.83 -2.52 14.11
C PRO A 93 -17.53 -3.88 14.03
N GLN A 94 -16.83 -4.94 13.60
CA GLN A 94 -17.30 -6.33 13.73
C GLN A 94 -16.13 -7.33 13.85
N GLN A 95 -16.04 -7.97 15.02
CA GLN A 95 -15.22 -9.14 15.40
C GLN A 95 -13.68 -8.96 15.41
N GLY A 96 -13.04 -9.35 16.53
CA GLY A 96 -11.65 -8.98 16.90
C GLY A 96 -10.55 -9.23 15.87
N GLY A 97 -10.63 -10.30 15.06
CA GLY A 97 -9.66 -10.53 13.98
C GLY A 97 -9.79 -9.59 12.78
N HIS A 98 -10.98 -9.00 12.58
CA HIS A 98 -11.20 -7.95 11.58
C HIS A 98 -10.58 -6.63 12.04
N LEU A 99 -10.65 -6.34 13.34
CA LEU A 99 -10.07 -5.12 13.93
C LEU A 99 -8.54 -5.12 13.75
N GLU A 100 -7.86 -6.20 14.13
CA GLU A 100 -6.40 -6.32 13.95
C GLU A 100 -5.96 -6.18 12.48
N LEU A 101 -6.74 -6.73 11.54
CA LEU A 101 -6.46 -6.57 10.11
C LEU A 101 -6.70 -5.14 9.62
N MET A 102 -7.76 -4.48 10.10
CA MET A 102 -8.02 -3.07 9.77
C MET A 102 -6.95 -2.15 10.35
N ASP A 103 -6.50 -2.41 11.59
CA ASP A 103 -5.43 -1.68 12.24
C ASP A 103 -4.12 -1.86 11.48
N PHE A 104 -3.79 -3.09 11.08
CA PHE A 104 -2.63 -3.38 10.24
C PHE A 104 -2.69 -2.67 8.87
N LEU A 105 -3.83 -2.73 8.18
CA LEU A 105 -4.00 -2.04 6.90
C LEU A 105 -3.90 -0.53 7.03
N SER A 106 -4.40 0.03 8.14
CA SER A 106 -4.29 1.45 8.48
C SER A 106 -2.84 1.84 8.79
N ALA A 107 -2.12 1.03 9.57
CA ALA A 107 -0.71 1.24 9.88
C ALA A 107 0.16 1.16 8.61
N LEU A 108 -0.17 0.28 7.66
CA LEU A 108 0.48 0.29 6.35
C LEU A 108 0.31 1.64 5.64
N GLN A 109 -0.87 2.27 5.68
CA GLN A 109 -1.09 3.55 5.01
C GLN A 109 -0.23 4.70 5.57
N VAL A 110 0.26 4.59 6.81
CA VAL A 110 1.17 5.57 7.42
C VAL A 110 2.59 5.46 6.83
N LEU A 111 2.99 4.28 6.35
CA LEU A 111 4.31 4.08 5.76
C LEU A 111 4.47 4.88 4.46
N PRO A 112 5.67 5.40 4.15
CA PRO A 112 5.96 5.95 2.84
C PRO A 112 5.70 4.91 1.74
N ASP A 113 5.14 5.33 0.61
CA ASP A 113 4.72 4.46 -0.50
C ASP A 113 5.79 3.43 -0.89
N ASP A 114 7.02 3.89 -1.13
CA ASP A 114 8.16 3.06 -1.48
C ASP A 114 8.45 1.95 -0.45
N GLN A 115 8.23 2.22 0.84
CA GLN A 115 8.44 1.29 1.95
C GLN A 115 7.27 0.32 2.08
N ARG A 116 6.04 0.83 2.01
CA ARG A 116 4.80 0.04 2.00
C ARG A 116 4.83 -1.00 0.89
N GLU A 117 5.13 -0.57 -0.33
CA GLU A 117 5.18 -1.47 -1.48
C GLU A 117 6.22 -2.59 -1.31
N ALA A 118 7.44 -2.23 -0.89
CA ALA A 118 8.50 -3.20 -0.69
C ALA A 118 8.11 -4.22 0.40
N LEU A 119 7.52 -3.76 1.50
CA LEU A 119 7.07 -4.62 2.58
C LEU A 119 5.96 -5.58 2.13
N VAL A 120 4.96 -5.08 1.40
CA VAL A 120 3.85 -5.90 0.91
C VAL A 120 4.34 -6.95 -0.11
N LEU A 121 5.23 -6.57 -1.03
CA LEU A 121 5.74 -7.51 -2.04
C LEU A 121 6.48 -8.68 -1.41
N ILE A 122 7.29 -8.43 -0.37
CA ILE A 122 8.04 -9.47 0.33
C ILE A 122 7.17 -10.20 1.35
N GLY A 123 6.52 -9.48 2.26
CA GLY A 123 5.85 -10.05 3.44
C GLY A 123 4.46 -10.63 3.17
N VAL A 124 3.70 -10.05 2.23
CA VAL A 124 2.33 -10.49 1.92
C VAL A 124 2.29 -11.28 0.63
N SER A 125 2.98 -10.79 -0.40
CA SER A 125 2.97 -11.41 -1.73
C SER A 125 4.08 -12.45 -1.90
N ASN A 126 4.96 -12.67 -0.92
CA ASN A 126 5.99 -13.70 -0.92
C ASN A 126 6.86 -13.72 -2.20
N PHE A 127 7.18 -12.54 -2.74
CA PHE A 127 8.18 -12.42 -3.80
C PHE A 127 9.58 -12.51 -3.22
N SER A 128 10.51 -12.99 -4.05
CA SER A 128 11.94 -12.80 -3.77
C SER A 128 12.33 -11.32 -3.83
N TYR A 129 13.46 -10.97 -3.23
CA TYR A 129 14.01 -9.61 -3.33
C TYR A 129 14.29 -9.19 -4.78
N ASP A 130 14.68 -10.12 -5.64
CA ASP A 130 14.99 -9.85 -7.04
C ASP A 130 13.72 -9.63 -7.88
N GLU A 131 12.68 -10.43 -7.67
CA GLU A 131 11.37 -10.21 -8.32
C GLU A 131 10.74 -8.88 -7.85
N ALA A 132 10.79 -8.59 -6.55
CA ALA A 132 10.30 -7.32 -6.03
C ALA A 132 11.09 -6.14 -6.61
N ALA A 133 12.40 -6.28 -6.79
CA ALA A 133 13.25 -5.26 -7.42
C ALA A 133 12.84 -4.99 -8.87
N GLN A 134 12.51 -6.04 -9.63
CA GLN A 134 12.00 -5.92 -11.00
C GLN A 134 10.65 -5.21 -11.04
N ILE A 135 9.72 -5.58 -10.16
CA ILE A 135 8.39 -4.95 -10.07
C ILE A 135 8.50 -3.45 -9.72
N LEU A 136 9.38 -3.12 -8.76
CA LEU A 136 9.56 -1.74 -8.28
C LEU A 136 10.46 -0.89 -9.17
N GLY A 137 11.24 -1.50 -10.08
CA GLY A 137 12.22 -0.81 -10.92
C GLY A 137 13.43 -0.29 -10.15
N VAL A 138 13.88 -0.99 -9.10
CA VAL A 138 15.02 -0.61 -8.26
C VAL A 138 16.01 -1.77 -8.10
N LYS A 139 17.12 -1.56 -7.37
CA LYS A 139 18.08 -2.64 -7.05
C LYS A 139 17.57 -3.48 -5.87
N ALA A 140 17.89 -4.78 -5.83
CA ALA A 140 17.52 -5.67 -4.73
C ALA A 140 18.00 -5.18 -3.34
N GLY A 141 19.18 -4.55 -3.28
CA GLY A 141 19.67 -3.92 -2.05
C GLY A 141 18.78 -2.77 -1.55
N THR A 142 18.17 -2.01 -2.46
CA THR A 142 17.18 -0.96 -2.14
C THR A 142 15.89 -1.56 -1.60
N VAL A 143 15.45 -2.70 -2.13
CA VAL A 143 14.29 -3.42 -1.59
C VAL A 143 14.56 -3.86 -0.16
N LYS A 144 15.72 -4.46 0.12
CA LYS A 144 16.11 -4.87 1.48
C LYS A 144 16.09 -3.71 2.47
N SER A 145 16.66 -2.56 2.11
CA SER A 145 16.69 -1.40 3.00
C SER A 145 15.32 -0.74 3.19
N ARG A 146 14.44 -0.77 2.17
CA ARG A 146 13.05 -0.33 2.28
C ARG A 146 12.24 -1.24 3.19
N VAL A 147 12.37 -2.56 3.04
CA VAL A 147 11.69 -3.56 3.89
C VAL A 147 12.13 -3.45 5.34
N SER A 148 13.44 -3.31 5.59
CA SER A 148 13.96 -3.16 6.96
C SER A 148 13.36 -1.95 7.66
N ARG A 149 13.38 -0.78 7.00
CA ARG A 149 12.77 0.45 7.53
C ARG A 149 11.26 0.34 7.72
N ALA A 150 10.57 -0.27 6.75
CA ALA A 150 9.13 -0.50 6.83
C ALA A 150 8.76 -1.36 8.04
N ARG A 151 9.54 -2.41 8.33
CA ARG A 151 9.31 -3.30 9.48
C ARG A 151 9.49 -2.57 10.81
N LEU A 152 10.58 -1.81 10.96
CA LEU A 152 10.83 -1.03 12.17
C LEU A 152 9.68 -0.04 12.42
N ARG A 153 9.30 0.72 11.38
CA ARG A 153 8.22 1.70 11.51
C ARG A 153 6.87 1.04 11.79
N LEU A 154 6.59 -0.11 11.20
CA LEU A 154 5.35 -0.83 11.45
C LEU A 154 5.30 -1.42 12.87
N ASP A 155 6.44 -1.86 13.40
CA ASP A 155 6.55 -2.33 14.78
C ASP A 155 6.28 -1.19 15.78
N GLU A 156 6.83 0.00 15.55
CA GLU A 156 6.53 1.22 16.34
C GLU A 156 5.03 1.57 16.32
N LEU A 157 4.42 1.56 15.13
CA LEU A 157 3.00 1.86 14.95
C LEU A 157 2.08 0.85 15.64
N MET A 158 2.40 -0.44 15.54
CA MET A 158 1.56 -1.52 16.06
C MET A 158 1.78 -1.81 17.54
N SER A 159 2.95 -1.45 18.09
CA SER A 159 3.27 -1.59 19.52
C SER A 159 2.71 -0.45 20.38
N GLY A 160 2.07 0.55 19.78
CA GLY A 160 1.52 1.71 20.48
C GLY A 160 2.58 2.69 20.99
N GLN A 161 3.83 2.60 20.49
CA GLN A 161 4.91 3.52 20.90
C GLN A 161 4.72 4.94 20.34
N GLU A 162 3.92 5.13 19.30
CA GLU A 162 3.54 6.47 18.81
C GLU A 162 2.43 7.15 19.62
N ASP A 163 1.62 6.39 20.36
CA ASP A 163 0.68 6.96 21.33
C ASP A 163 1.44 7.63 22.48
N PHE A 164 2.66 7.16 22.80
CA PHE A 164 3.52 7.80 23.78
C PHE A 164 4.01 9.16 23.31
N GLU A 165 4.57 9.31 22.10
CA GLU A 165 5.06 10.61 21.61
C GLU A 165 3.92 11.62 21.40
N ARG A 166 2.77 11.18 20.87
CA ARG A 166 1.61 12.07 20.67
C ARG A 166 0.97 12.49 22.00
N SER A 167 0.95 11.60 22.99
CA SER A 167 0.52 11.89 24.37
C SER A 167 1.52 12.78 25.12
N GLU A 168 2.83 12.57 24.97
CA GLU A 168 3.87 13.40 25.60
C GLU A 168 3.89 14.81 25.01
N ILE A 169 3.78 14.95 23.69
CA ILE A 169 3.71 16.25 23.03
C ILE A 169 2.41 16.99 23.40
N ALA A 170 1.28 16.28 23.53
CA ALA A 170 0.02 16.87 23.98
C ALA A 170 0.07 17.27 25.47
N ALA A 171 0.70 16.45 26.33
CA ALA A 171 0.91 16.75 27.74
C ALA A 171 1.89 17.91 27.96
N ALA A 172 2.97 17.98 27.16
CA ALA A 172 3.94 19.07 27.18
C ALA A 172 3.30 20.39 26.75
N LYS A 173 2.52 20.39 25.65
CA LYS A 173 1.76 21.57 25.21
C LYS A 173 0.70 22.00 26.23
N SER A 174 0.04 21.05 26.90
CA SER A 174 -0.95 21.37 27.94
C SER A 174 -0.30 21.98 29.17
N SER A 175 0.87 21.49 29.59
CA SER A 175 1.68 22.09 30.67
C SER A 175 2.17 23.50 30.31
N GLU A 176 2.62 23.70 29.08
CA GLU A 176 3.08 25.00 28.58
C GLU A 176 1.94 26.02 28.55
N MET A 177 0.75 25.62 28.07
CA MET A 177 -0.46 26.46 28.11
C MET A 177 -0.91 26.82 29.53
N ILE A 178 -0.80 25.88 30.49
CA ILE A 178 -1.15 26.14 31.89
C ILE A 178 -0.14 27.11 32.54
N GLN A 179 1.15 26.99 32.22
CA GLN A 179 2.18 27.90 32.72
C GLN A 179 2.04 29.32 32.14
N GLU A 180 1.68 29.45 30.86
CA GLU A 180 1.44 30.74 30.21
C GLU A 180 0.21 31.44 30.81
N ALA A 181 -0.86 30.69 31.11
CA ALA A 181 -2.08 31.22 31.75
C ALA A 181 -1.90 31.63 33.23
N LEU A 182 -0.86 31.13 33.91
CA LEU A 182 -0.54 31.48 35.30
C LEU A 182 0.45 32.65 35.43
N THR A 183 1.01 33.13 34.31
CA THR A 183 2.04 34.19 34.30
C THR A 183 1.50 35.55 33.81
N VAL A 184 0.20 35.66 33.54
CA VAL A 184 -0.54 36.90 33.18
C VAL A 184 -1.55 37.25 34.27
#